data_AF-A0A0V8H9H6-F1
#
_entry.id   AF-A0A0V8H9H6-F1
#
_cell.length_a   1.000
_cell.length_b   1.000
_cell.length_c   1.000
_cell.angle_alpha   90.00
_cell.angle_beta   90.00
_cell.angle_gamma   90.00
#
_symmetry.space_group_name_H-M   'P 1'
#
loop_
_entity.id
_entity.type
_entity.pdbx_description
1 polymer ?
#
loop_
_entity_poly.entity_id
_entity_poly.type
_entity_poly.pdbx_seq_one_letter_code
_entity_poly.pdbx_strand_id
1 'polypeptide(L)'
;MKYKEIWIKENIFDWEGFRSSWTLNDSMYLERPYQIWGHSLDLFNIKEDNSFHRADGISNLKRSINHRLQSIEQIYQFKTLGILNKPKGYLELLETLGLVRPYIMKQLFEIRNDIEHRDILPPNKERCNELLDIVWYFLKSTDNLVQILKSEGEYTLYTHNEAETNYSFSIELNYGEINKSSIRGWFPNNYINYEKGDGYLKVLLEDIHGKEKWEDNENSYHKNKLDSDKWINGYINFEPNNIVKPIKSVLSLL
;
A
#
# COMPACT_ATOMS: atom_id res chain seq x y z
N MET A 1 -21.08 23.08 16.77
CA MET A 1 -20.28 21.86 16.98
C MET A 1 -19.49 21.97 18.27
N LYS A 2 -19.61 21.00 19.19
CA LYS A 2 -18.91 21.04 20.48
C LYS A 2 -17.48 20.48 20.41
N TYR A 3 -17.18 19.64 19.41
CA TYR A 3 -15.87 19.00 19.24
C TYR A 3 -15.29 19.30 17.85
N LYS A 4 -14.01 19.66 17.80
CA LYS A 4 -13.24 19.84 16.56
C LYS A 4 -12.45 18.59 16.16
N GLU A 5 -12.23 17.70 17.12
CA GLU A 5 -11.47 16.47 16.96
C GLU A 5 -12.06 15.36 17.81
N ILE A 6 -11.90 14.13 17.34
CA ILE A 6 -12.26 12.89 18.03
C ILE A 6 -11.20 11.82 17.77
N TRP A 7 -11.30 10.71 18.48
CA TRP A 7 -10.43 9.56 18.36
C TRP A 7 -11.25 8.34 17.96
N ILE A 8 -10.85 7.64 16.90
CA ILE A 8 -11.50 6.40 16.44
C ILE A 8 -10.54 5.24 16.61
N LYS A 9 -11.00 4.10 17.15
CA LYS A 9 -10.12 2.93 17.34
C LYS A 9 -9.47 2.48 16.03
N GLU A 10 -8.20 2.13 16.07
CA GLU A 10 -7.43 1.64 14.91
C GLU A 10 -7.88 0.26 14.41
N ASN A 11 -8.64 -0.48 15.24
CA ASN A 11 -9.20 -1.77 14.85
C ASN A 11 -10.39 -1.68 13.88
N ILE A 12 -10.82 -0.47 13.49
CA ILE A 12 -11.73 -0.30 12.36
C ILE A 12 -11.14 -0.84 11.05
N PHE A 13 -9.80 -0.89 10.92
CA PHE A 13 -9.14 -1.50 9.76
C PHE A 13 -9.04 -3.04 9.85
N ASP A 14 -9.58 -3.65 10.90
CA ASP A 14 -9.79 -5.10 10.96
C ASP A 14 -11.19 -5.49 10.45
N TRP A 15 -12.02 -4.52 10.08
CA TRP A 15 -13.30 -4.74 9.41
C TRP A 15 -13.06 -5.27 8.00
N GLU A 16 -14.05 -5.92 7.40
CA GLU A 16 -13.90 -6.46 6.05
C GLU A 16 -13.84 -5.32 5.04
N GLY A 17 -12.72 -5.24 4.33
CA GLY A 17 -12.43 -4.17 3.39
C GLY A 17 -12.61 -4.60 1.94
N PHE A 18 -13.16 -3.72 1.13
CA PHE A 18 -13.25 -3.88 -0.32
C PHE A 18 -12.94 -2.56 -1.02
N ARG A 19 -12.52 -2.65 -2.28
CA ARG A 19 -12.23 -1.47 -3.08
C ARG A 19 -13.50 -0.98 -3.78
N SER A 20 -13.77 0.31 -3.70
CA SER A 20 -14.94 0.92 -4.34
C SER A 20 -14.65 1.68 -5.63
N SER A 21 -13.38 2.00 -5.92
CA SER A 21 -12.99 2.73 -7.13
C SER A 21 -11.63 2.29 -7.69
N TRP A 22 -11.39 2.64 -8.96
CA TRP A 22 -10.14 2.35 -9.66
C TRP A 22 -9.67 3.61 -10.37
N THR A 23 -8.49 4.09 -10.02
CA THR A 23 -7.79 5.11 -10.81
C THR A 23 -6.64 4.43 -11.56
N LEU A 24 -6.73 4.41 -12.89
CA LEU A 24 -5.69 3.86 -13.75
C LEU A 24 -4.51 4.83 -13.84
N ASN A 25 -3.30 4.28 -13.72
CA ASN A 25 -2.05 5.02 -13.94
C ASN A 25 -1.57 4.86 -15.40
N ASP A 26 -0.54 5.63 -15.74
CA ASP A 26 0.15 5.54 -17.03
C ASP A 26 0.76 4.14 -17.26
N SER A 27 0.54 3.55 -18.45
CA SER A 27 1.07 2.25 -18.82
C SER A 27 2.60 2.22 -18.84
N MET A 28 3.27 3.37 -18.98
CA MET A 28 4.72 3.47 -18.94
C MET A 28 5.33 2.93 -17.62
N TYR A 29 4.62 3.09 -16.49
CA TYR A 29 5.08 2.57 -15.21
C TYR A 29 5.13 1.04 -15.17
N LEU A 30 4.29 0.39 -15.98
CA LEU A 30 4.23 -1.05 -16.15
C LEU A 30 5.27 -1.53 -17.15
N GLU A 31 5.30 -0.94 -18.35
CA GLU A 31 6.00 -1.47 -19.53
C GLU A 31 7.53 -1.39 -19.43
N ARG A 32 8.07 -0.26 -18.97
CA ARG A 32 9.51 0.01 -19.03
C ARG A 32 10.36 -1.00 -18.24
N PRO A 33 10.00 -1.39 -17.00
CA PRO A 33 10.71 -2.45 -16.29
C PRO A 33 10.73 -3.79 -17.06
N TYR A 34 9.64 -4.16 -17.73
CA TYR A 34 9.57 -5.40 -18.52
C TYR A 34 10.44 -5.34 -19.79
N GLN A 35 10.54 -4.19 -20.45
CA GLN A 35 11.46 -4.03 -21.59
C GLN A 35 12.91 -4.25 -21.17
N ILE A 36 13.32 -3.69 -20.02
CA ILE A 36 14.68 -3.84 -19.48
C ILE A 36 14.93 -5.30 -19.06
N TRP A 37 13.93 -5.94 -18.45
CA TRP A 37 13.98 -7.36 -18.10
C TRP A 37 14.10 -8.24 -19.37
N GLY A 38 13.31 -7.96 -20.41
CA GLY A 38 13.34 -8.69 -21.69
C GLY A 38 14.70 -8.59 -22.38
N HIS A 39 15.35 -7.43 -22.30
CA HIS A 39 16.72 -7.29 -22.79
C HIS A 39 17.73 -8.20 -22.04
N SER A 40 17.50 -8.46 -20.75
CA SER A 40 18.33 -9.40 -19.98
C SER A 40 18.12 -10.84 -20.44
N LEU A 41 16.87 -11.23 -20.73
CA LEU A 41 16.52 -12.52 -21.31
C LEU A 41 17.22 -12.73 -22.66
N ASP A 42 17.20 -11.71 -23.54
CA ASP A 42 17.87 -11.77 -24.84
C ASP A 42 19.37 -12.01 -24.67
N LEU A 43 20.03 -11.29 -23.76
CA LEU A 43 21.45 -11.44 -23.45
C LEU A 43 21.80 -12.85 -22.96
N PHE A 44 20.97 -13.46 -22.11
CA PHE A 44 21.20 -14.81 -21.60
C PHE A 44 20.95 -15.91 -22.66
N ASN A 45 20.16 -15.62 -23.69
CA ASN A 45 19.82 -16.55 -24.76
C ASN A 45 20.78 -16.55 -25.95
N ILE A 46 21.75 -15.63 -25.99
CA ILE A 46 22.81 -15.66 -27.00
C ILE A 46 23.52 -17.02 -26.93
N LYS A 47 23.70 -17.67 -28.11
CA LYS A 47 24.22 -19.04 -28.21
C LYS A 47 25.66 -19.17 -27.74
N GLU A 48 26.47 -18.14 -27.97
CA GLU A 48 27.83 -18.07 -27.47
C GLU A 48 27.79 -17.64 -26.00
N ASP A 49 28.00 -18.59 -25.10
CA ASP A 49 28.02 -18.32 -23.66
C ASP A 49 29.22 -17.44 -23.32
N ASN A 50 28.96 -16.16 -23.08
CA ASN A 50 29.96 -15.13 -22.80
C ASN A 50 29.68 -14.49 -21.45
N SER A 51 30.69 -14.44 -20.58
CA SER A 51 30.59 -13.79 -19.27
C SER A 51 30.20 -12.32 -19.37
N PHE A 52 30.62 -11.59 -20.41
CA PHE A 52 30.22 -10.19 -20.59
C PHE A 52 28.71 -10.04 -20.76
N HIS A 53 28.07 -10.90 -21.58
CA HIS A 53 26.61 -10.89 -21.73
C HIS A 53 25.89 -11.22 -20.42
N ARG A 54 26.44 -12.14 -19.61
CA ARG A 54 25.85 -12.45 -18.29
C ARG A 54 25.98 -11.29 -17.30
N ALA A 55 27.13 -10.61 -17.27
CA ALA A 55 27.35 -9.42 -16.45
C ALA A 55 26.40 -8.28 -16.83
N ASP A 56 26.23 -8.02 -18.13
CA ASP A 56 25.30 -6.99 -18.64
C ASP A 56 23.85 -7.33 -18.34
N GLY A 57 23.46 -8.61 -18.49
CA GLY A 57 22.11 -9.05 -18.16
C GLY A 57 21.80 -8.88 -16.66
N ILE A 58 22.72 -9.25 -15.76
CA ILE A 58 22.56 -9.01 -14.31
C ILE A 58 22.44 -7.51 -13.99
N SER A 59 23.21 -6.66 -14.67
CA SER A 59 23.11 -5.22 -14.52
C SER A 59 21.74 -4.68 -14.96
N ASN A 60 21.18 -5.22 -16.05
CA ASN A 60 19.84 -4.89 -16.52
C ASN A 60 18.74 -5.41 -15.58
N LEU A 61 18.88 -6.59 -14.98
CA LEU A 61 17.96 -7.08 -13.95
C LEU A 61 17.85 -6.12 -12.76
N LYS A 62 18.99 -5.65 -12.23
CA LYS A 62 19.01 -4.60 -11.18
C LYS A 62 18.30 -3.33 -11.65
N ARG A 63 18.58 -2.90 -12.88
CA ARG A 63 17.97 -1.70 -13.46
C ARG A 63 16.45 -1.83 -13.60
N SER A 64 15.96 -3.01 -13.98
CA SER A 64 14.52 -3.31 -14.06
C SER A 64 13.84 -3.17 -12.69
N ILE A 65 14.40 -3.79 -11.63
CA ILE A 65 13.91 -3.63 -10.26
C ILE A 65 13.90 -2.15 -9.85
N ASN A 66 15.02 -1.45 -10.03
CA ASN A 66 15.12 -0.04 -9.65
C ASN A 66 14.07 0.83 -10.34
N HIS A 67 13.80 0.57 -11.62
CA HIS A 67 12.78 1.31 -12.35
C HIS A 67 11.38 1.06 -11.76
N ARG A 68 11.04 -0.19 -11.41
CA ARG A 68 9.76 -0.50 -10.76
C ARG A 68 9.66 0.16 -9.37
N LEU A 69 10.74 0.14 -8.58
CA LEU A 69 10.80 0.81 -7.28
C LEU A 69 10.62 2.33 -7.41
N GLN A 70 11.19 2.94 -8.45
CA GLN A 70 10.99 4.37 -8.74
C GLN A 70 9.54 4.68 -9.12
N SER A 71 8.91 3.86 -9.96
CA SER A 71 7.48 4.01 -10.29
C SER A 71 6.60 3.97 -9.04
N ILE A 72 6.82 3.00 -8.15
CA ILE A 72 6.09 2.89 -6.88
C ILE A 72 6.30 4.15 -6.02
N GLU A 73 7.54 4.65 -5.93
CA GLU A 73 7.81 5.87 -5.15
C GLU A 73 7.16 7.12 -5.74
N GLN A 74 7.09 7.22 -7.07
CA GLN A 74 6.44 8.34 -7.74
C GLN A 74 4.92 8.35 -7.49
N ILE A 75 4.30 7.18 -7.45
CA ILE A 75 2.85 7.05 -7.23
C ILE A 75 2.49 7.28 -5.75
N TYR A 76 3.24 6.68 -4.83
CA TYR A 76 2.84 6.59 -3.42
C TYR A 76 3.67 7.41 -2.44
N GLN A 77 4.79 7.98 -2.88
CA GLN A 77 5.65 8.87 -2.09
C GLN A 77 5.99 8.32 -0.69
N PHE A 78 6.18 7.00 -0.55
CA PHE A 78 6.36 6.35 0.75
C PHE A 78 7.54 6.91 1.57
N LYS A 79 8.55 7.49 0.91
CA LYS A 79 9.68 8.13 1.60
C LYS A 79 9.29 9.40 2.36
N THR A 80 8.16 10.04 2.07
CA THR A 80 7.69 11.21 2.83
C THR A 80 6.92 10.83 4.10
N LEU A 81 6.41 9.60 4.19
CA LEU A 81 5.62 9.14 5.34
C LEU A 81 6.41 9.17 6.64
N GLY A 82 5.84 9.77 7.68
CA GLY A 82 6.43 9.88 9.01
C GLY A 82 6.28 8.61 9.85
N ILE A 83 6.75 7.45 9.39
CA ILE A 83 6.61 6.16 10.09
C ILE A 83 7.56 6.08 11.30
N LEU A 84 7.07 5.57 12.45
CA LEU A 84 7.89 5.30 13.63
C LEU A 84 8.95 4.24 13.32
N ASN A 85 10.21 4.48 13.72
CA ASN A 85 11.35 3.60 13.41
C ASN A 85 11.51 3.30 11.91
N LYS A 86 11.20 4.29 11.05
CA LYS A 86 11.30 4.17 9.59
C LYS A 86 12.66 3.58 9.17
N PRO A 87 12.67 2.48 8.39
CA PRO A 87 13.92 1.91 7.92
C PRO A 87 14.61 2.85 6.93
N LYS A 88 15.95 2.82 6.91
CA LYS A 88 16.77 3.67 6.03
C LYS A 88 16.68 3.26 4.56
N GLY A 89 16.59 1.95 4.30
CA GLY A 89 16.53 1.41 2.95
C GLY A 89 15.11 1.34 2.41
N TYR A 90 14.96 1.55 1.10
CA TYR A 90 13.64 1.61 0.46
C TYR A 90 12.96 0.24 0.38
N LEU A 91 13.74 -0.83 0.20
CA LEU A 91 13.22 -2.19 0.16
C LEU A 91 12.66 -2.62 1.52
N GLU A 92 13.31 -2.23 2.62
CA GLU A 92 12.86 -2.44 3.99
C GLU A 92 11.61 -1.61 4.32
N LEU A 93 11.51 -0.40 3.75
CA LEU A 93 10.30 0.42 3.85
C LEU A 93 9.12 -0.28 3.20
N LEU A 94 9.29 -0.78 1.97
CA LEU A 94 8.26 -1.55 1.27
C LEU A 94 7.92 -2.86 2.00
N GLU A 95 8.90 -3.52 2.63
CA GLU A 95 8.65 -4.69 3.48
C GLU A 95 7.82 -4.35 4.71
N THR A 96 8.07 -3.20 5.35
CA THR A 96 7.26 -2.69 6.48
C THR A 96 5.80 -2.53 6.04
N LEU A 97 5.58 -2.01 4.83
CA LEU A 97 4.27 -1.90 4.19
C LEU A 97 3.73 -3.23 3.62
N GLY A 98 4.45 -4.34 3.77
CA GLY A 98 4.01 -5.67 3.33
C GLY A 98 3.99 -5.88 1.81
N LEU A 99 4.67 -5.01 1.05
CA LEU A 99 4.63 -5.03 -0.42
C LEU A 99 5.69 -5.95 -1.04
N VAL A 100 6.83 -6.14 -0.37
CA VAL A 100 7.97 -6.89 -0.91
C VAL A 100 8.66 -7.73 0.16
N ARG A 101 9.39 -8.76 -0.28
CA ARG A 101 10.34 -9.54 0.53
C ARG A 101 11.77 -9.30 0.01
N PRO A 102 12.60 -8.51 0.69
CA PRO A 102 13.79 -7.90 0.09
C PRO A 102 14.97 -8.86 -0.08
N TYR A 103 14.96 -10.01 0.61
CA TYR A 103 16.11 -10.92 0.71
C TYR A 103 16.73 -11.26 -0.65
N ILE A 104 15.93 -11.68 -1.63
CA ILE A 104 16.48 -12.11 -2.92
C ILE A 104 16.94 -10.92 -3.79
N MET A 105 16.25 -9.79 -3.72
CA MET A 105 16.68 -8.56 -4.42
C MET A 105 18.03 -8.07 -3.89
N LYS A 106 18.28 -8.18 -2.58
CA LYS A 106 19.57 -7.84 -1.98
C LYS A 106 20.69 -8.74 -2.51
N GLN A 107 20.45 -10.05 -2.62
CA GLN A 107 21.44 -10.96 -3.21
C GLN A 107 21.79 -10.58 -4.66
N LEU A 108 20.79 -10.24 -5.49
CA LEU A 108 21.06 -9.77 -6.85
C LEU A 108 21.91 -8.50 -6.85
N PHE A 109 21.65 -7.57 -5.93
CA PHE A 109 22.41 -6.33 -5.83
C PHE A 109 23.85 -6.58 -5.39
N GLU A 110 24.08 -7.52 -4.47
CA GLU A 110 25.42 -7.97 -4.07
C GLU A 110 26.17 -8.61 -5.24
N ILE A 111 25.55 -9.58 -5.94
CA ILE A 111 26.14 -10.21 -7.13
C ILE A 111 26.53 -9.15 -8.17
N ARG A 112 25.63 -8.21 -8.47
CA ARG A 112 25.94 -7.11 -9.40
C ARG A 112 27.12 -6.28 -8.92
N ASN A 113 27.15 -5.89 -7.63
CA ASN A 113 28.22 -5.06 -7.10
C ASN A 113 29.58 -5.78 -7.12
N ASP A 114 29.57 -7.10 -6.89
CA ASP A 114 30.74 -7.95 -6.98
C ASP A 114 31.29 -8.01 -8.41
N ILE A 115 30.42 -8.14 -9.41
CA ILE A 115 30.79 -8.10 -10.83
C ILE A 115 31.36 -6.70 -11.20
N GLU A 116 30.68 -5.62 -10.82
CA GLU A 116 31.01 -4.26 -11.27
C GLU A 116 32.23 -3.65 -10.55
N HIS A 117 32.46 -4.00 -9.29
CA HIS A 117 33.45 -3.33 -8.44
C HIS A 117 34.58 -4.25 -7.95
N ARG A 118 34.42 -5.57 -8.01
CA ARG A 118 35.41 -6.54 -7.53
C ARG A 118 35.94 -7.46 -8.62
N ASP A 119 35.55 -7.24 -9.87
CA ASP A 119 35.94 -8.05 -11.04
C ASP A 119 35.64 -9.54 -10.86
N ILE A 120 34.55 -9.85 -10.14
CA ILE A 120 34.09 -11.22 -9.94
C ILE A 120 33.34 -11.68 -11.19
N LEU A 121 33.64 -12.90 -11.65
CA LEU A 121 32.93 -13.50 -12.78
C LEU A 121 31.42 -13.62 -12.47
N PRO A 122 30.55 -13.31 -13.45
CA PRO A 122 29.12 -13.48 -13.25
C PRO A 122 28.79 -14.97 -13.05
N PRO A 123 27.68 -15.26 -12.33
CA PRO A 123 27.15 -16.60 -12.18
C PRO A 123 27.01 -17.36 -13.51
N ASN A 124 26.89 -18.69 -13.40
CA ASN A 124 26.61 -19.54 -14.54
C ASN A 124 25.22 -19.23 -15.14
N LYS A 125 24.98 -19.74 -16.36
CA LYS A 125 23.74 -19.49 -17.09
C LYS A 125 22.47 -19.93 -16.32
N GLU A 126 22.54 -21.06 -15.63
CA GLU A 126 21.43 -21.56 -14.80
C GLU A 126 21.06 -20.56 -13.71
N ARG A 127 22.03 -20.10 -12.92
CA ARG A 127 21.80 -19.09 -11.88
C ARG A 127 21.34 -17.75 -12.45
N CYS A 128 21.81 -17.35 -13.62
CA CYS A 128 21.30 -16.16 -14.30
C CYS A 128 19.81 -16.29 -14.66
N ASN A 129 19.38 -17.46 -15.13
CA ASN A 129 17.97 -17.73 -15.43
C ASN A 129 17.10 -17.75 -14.16
N GLU A 130 17.59 -18.31 -13.05
CA GLU A 130 16.88 -18.22 -11.77
C GLU A 130 16.66 -16.75 -11.34
N LEU A 131 17.70 -15.93 -11.45
CA LEU A 131 17.61 -14.49 -11.14
C LEU A 131 16.63 -13.78 -12.07
N LEU A 132 16.62 -14.14 -13.36
CA LEU A 132 15.68 -13.61 -14.35
C LEU A 132 14.22 -13.89 -13.93
N ASP A 133 13.91 -15.13 -13.56
CA ASP A 133 12.57 -15.55 -13.12
C ASP A 133 12.15 -14.82 -11.83
N ILE A 134 13.07 -14.71 -10.86
CA ILE A 134 12.80 -13.98 -9.62
C ILE A 134 12.43 -12.52 -9.91
N VAL A 135 13.17 -11.86 -10.80
CA VAL A 135 12.85 -10.47 -11.17
C VAL A 135 11.51 -10.39 -11.87
N TRP A 136 11.18 -11.35 -12.73
CA TRP A 136 9.86 -11.42 -13.36
C TRP A 136 8.74 -11.54 -12.32
N TYR A 137 8.88 -12.44 -11.34
CA TYR A 137 7.90 -12.59 -10.24
C TYR A 137 7.77 -11.31 -9.41
N PHE A 138 8.87 -10.62 -9.14
CA PHE A 138 8.84 -9.31 -8.47
C PHE A 138 8.04 -8.29 -9.27
N LEU A 139 8.30 -8.15 -10.58
CA LEU A 139 7.53 -7.25 -11.44
C LEU A 139 6.05 -7.63 -11.42
N LYS A 140 5.72 -8.91 -11.64
CA LYS A 140 4.34 -9.41 -11.64
C LYS A 140 3.61 -9.14 -10.33
N SER A 141 4.24 -9.44 -9.19
CA SER A 141 3.65 -9.22 -7.87
C SER A 141 3.38 -7.75 -7.55
N THR A 142 4.02 -6.83 -8.27
CA THR A 142 3.84 -5.38 -8.08
C THR A 142 3.10 -4.71 -9.23
N ASP A 143 2.62 -5.45 -10.24
CA ASP A 143 1.94 -4.87 -11.40
C ASP A 143 0.69 -4.10 -10.99
N ASN A 144 -0.14 -4.66 -10.12
CA ASN A 144 -1.37 -4.00 -9.66
C ASN A 144 -1.09 -2.67 -8.95
N LEU A 145 0.01 -2.58 -8.17
CA LEU A 145 0.40 -1.35 -7.46
C LEU A 145 0.71 -0.20 -8.41
N VAL A 146 1.29 -0.49 -9.58
CA VAL A 146 1.64 0.54 -10.56
C VAL A 146 0.55 0.76 -11.60
N GLN A 147 -0.31 -0.22 -11.86
CA GLN A 147 -1.42 -0.10 -12.81
C GLN A 147 -2.58 0.71 -12.21
N ILE A 148 -2.88 0.49 -10.92
CA ILE A 148 -4.00 1.13 -10.25
C ILE A 148 -3.48 1.85 -9.01
N LEU A 149 -3.84 3.14 -8.88
CA LEU A 149 -3.64 3.88 -7.64
C LEU A 149 -4.56 3.32 -6.55
N LYS A 150 -3.95 2.74 -5.52
CA LYS A 150 -4.66 2.23 -4.33
C LYS A 150 -4.74 3.29 -3.25
N SER A 151 -5.64 4.27 -3.41
CA SER A 151 -5.89 5.33 -2.42
C SER A 151 -7.17 5.13 -1.63
N GLU A 152 -8.14 4.38 -2.15
CA GLU A 152 -9.48 4.30 -1.56
C GLU A 152 -9.79 2.89 -1.03
N GLY A 153 -10.56 2.84 0.06
CA GLY A 153 -11.09 1.60 0.61
C GLY A 153 -12.40 1.81 1.35
N GLU A 154 -13.30 0.85 1.21
CA GLU A 154 -14.54 0.77 1.97
C GLU A 154 -14.48 -0.42 2.92
N TYR A 155 -15.01 -0.24 4.12
CA TYR A 155 -14.90 -1.21 5.21
C TYR A 155 -16.27 -1.38 5.84
N THR A 156 -16.68 -2.63 6.03
CA THR A 156 -17.95 -2.98 6.65
C THR A 156 -17.72 -3.86 7.86
N LEU A 157 -18.39 -3.52 8.96
CA LEU A 157 -18.39 -4.35 10.15
C LEU A 157 -19.35 -5.52 9.95
N TYR A 158 -18.88 -6.74 10.20
CA TYR A 158 -19.69 -7.95 10.23
C TYR A 158 -19.87 -8.44 11.66
N THR A 159 -21.01 -9.08 11.93
CA THR A 159 -21.24 -9.76 13.21
C THR A 159 -20.40 -11.05 13.31
N HIS A 160 -20.34 -11.66 14.50
CA HIS A 160 -19.69 -12.96 14.70
C HIS A 160 -20.28 -14.09 13.83
N ASN A 161 -21.51 -13.93 13.34
CA ASN A 161 -22.17 -14.89 12.45
C ASN A 161 -22.05 -14.50 10.97
N GLU A 162 -21.08 -13.65 10.61
CA GLU A 162 -20.83 -13.16 9.24
C GLU A 162 -22.02 -12.42 8.61
N ALA A 163 -22.99 -11.99 9.43
CA ALA A 163 -24.05 -11.11 8.95
C ALA A 163 -23.54 -9.66 8.88
N GLU A 164 -23.78 -9.01 7.74
CA GLU A 164 -23.44 -7.61 7.51
C GLU A 164 -24.17 -6.70 8.52
N THR A 165 -23.45 -5.74 9.09
CA THR A 165 -24.06 -4.71 9.95
C THR A 165 -24.32 -3.42 9.17
N ASN A 166 -25.05 -2.48 9.77
CA ASN A 166 -25.29 -1.17 9.15
C ASN A 166 -24.15 -0.16 9.37
N TYR A 167 -22.97 -0.63 9.79
CA TYR A 167 -21.79 0.20 10.05
C TYR A 167 -20.74 -0.07 8.98
N SER A 168 -20.42 0.99 8.25
CA SER A 168 -19.40 0.98 7.23
C SER A 168 -18.73 2.36 7.16
N PHE A 169 -17.49 2.39 6.70
CA PHE A 169 -16.78 3.63 6.41
C PHE A 169 -15.95 3.52 5.14
N SER A 170 -15.73 4.65 4.50
CA SER A 170 -14.77 4.81 3.42
C SER A 170 -13.59 5.64 3.90
N ILE A 171 -12.39 5.30 3.43
CA ILE A 171 -11.16 6.08 3.61
C ILE A 171 -10.57 6.40 2.25
N GLU A 172 -10.01 7.60 2.12
CA GLU A 172 -9.23 8.02 0.96
C GLU A 172 -7.88 8.53 1.43
N LEU A 173 -6.82 7.83 1.04
CA LEU A 173 -5.43 8.16 1.37
C LEU A 173 -4.87 9.18 0.39
N ASN A 174 -4.41 10.30 0.93
CA ASN A 174 -3.67 11.30 0.16
C ASN A 174 -2.16 11.08 0.35
N TYR A 175 -1.52 10.29 -0.51
CA TYR A 175 -0.11 9.94 -0.35
C TYR A 175 0.86 11.13 -0.36
N GLY A 176 0.51 12.23 -1.03
CA GLY A 176 1.32 13.46 -1.04
C GLY A 176 1.18 14.29 0.24
N GLU A 177 0.02 14.23 0.87
CA GLU A 177 -0.27 14.90 2.13
C GLU A 177 -1.07 13.97 3.04
N ILE A 178 -0.41 12.96 3.62
CA ILE A 178 -1.11 11.84 4.28
C ILE A 178 -2.03 12.27 5.42
N ASN A 179 -1.75 13.38 6.09
CA ASN A 179 -2.60 13.95 7.15
C ASN A 179 -3.82 14.74 6.63
N LYS A 180 -4.01 14.78 5.31
CA LYS A 180 -5.24 15.22 4.63
C LYS A 180 -6.05 14.04 4.08
N SER A 181 -5.73 12.82 4.48
CA SER A 181 -6.53 11.64 4.12
C SER A 181 -7.92 11.75 4.74
N SER A 182 -8.97 11.47 3.97
CA SER A 182 -10.35 11.62 4.41
C SER A 182 -10.89 10.31 4.97
N ILE A 183 -11.82 10.42 5.92
CA ILE A 183 -12.59 9.29 6.45
C ILE A 183 -14.04 9.72 6.61
N ARG A 184 -14.96 8.87 6.17
CA ARG A 184 -16.39 9.09 6.37
C ARG A 184 -17.13 7.79 6.56
N GLY A 185 -18.13 7.76 7.44
CA GLY A 185 -18.89 6.54 7.69
C GLY A 185 -19.66 6.52 8.99
N TRP A 186 -20.33 5.41 9.22
CA TRP A 186 -21.06 5.12 10.44
C TRP A 186 -20.22 4.27 11.39
N PHE A 187 -20.08 4.76 12.62
CA PHE A 187 -19.30 4.10 13.66
C PHE A 187 -20.18 3.84 14.88
N PRO A 188 -20.12 2.63 15.45
CA PRO A 188 -20.74 2.38 16.75
C PRO A 188 -20.05 3.21 17.83
N ASN A 189 -20.80 3.66 18.85
CA ASN A 189 -20.26 4.55 19.89
C ASN A 189 -19.03 3.99 20.62
N ASN A 190 -18.90 2.67 20.75
CA ASN A 190 -17.76 2.02 21.40
C ASN A 190 -16.44 2.06 20.58
N TYR A 191 -16.47 2.56 19.33
CA TYR A 191 -15.28 2.85 18.52
C TYR A 191 -14.82 4.30 18.63
N ILE A 192 -15.64 5.18 19.23
CA ILE A 192 -15.40 6.62 19.30
C ILE A 192 -14.94 6.98 20.72
N ASN A 193 -13.95 7.86 20.80
CA ASN A 193 -13.50 8.48 22.03
C ASN A 193 -13.34 10.00 21.82
N TYR A 194 -13.67 10.78 22.85
CA TYR A 194 -13.54 12.24 22.86
C TYR A 194 -12.24 12.70 23.51
N GLU A 195 -11.48 11.77 24.09
CA GLU A 195 -10.16 11.99 24.64
C GLU A 195 -9.14 11.11 23.91
N LYS A 196 -7.88 11.56 23.91
CA LYS A 196 -6.79 10.77 23.36
C LYS A 196 -6.65 9.46 24.14
N GLY A 197 -6.53 8.36 23.42
CA GLY A 197 -6.23 7.05 23.97
C GLY A 197 -5.27 6.26 23.09
N ASP A 198 -4.62 5.25 23.65
CA ASP A 198 -3.75 4.34 22.90
C ASP A 198 -4.57 3.46 21.95
N GLY A 199 -4.05 3.25 20.74
CA GLY A 199 -4.75 2.47 19.70
C GLY A 199 -5.91 3.22 19.04
N TYR A 200 -5.88 4.55 19.05
CA TYR A 200 -6.86 5.39 18.38
C TYR A 200 -6.19 6.34 17.36
N LEU A 201 -6.90 6.56 16.26
CA LEU A 201 -6.60 7.54 15.22
C LEU A 201 -7.28 8.85 15.54
N LYS A 202 -6.53 9.95 15.46
CA LYS A 202 -7.10 11.29 15.57
C LYS A 202 -7.81 11.66 14.27
N VAL A 203 -9.06 12.08 14.37
CA VAL A 203 -9.87 12.60 13.25
C VAL A 203 -10.24 14.05 13.53
N LEU A 204 -9.89 14.93 12.59
CA LEU A 204 -10.32 16.32 12.55
C LEU A 204 -11.67 16.39 11.86
N LEU A 205 -12.70 16.83 12.59
CA LEU A 205 -14.09 16.74 12.14
C LEU A 205 -14.47 17.86 11.18
N GLU A 206 -15.10 17.47 10.07
CA GLU A 206 -15.89 18.38 9.22
C GLU A 206 -17.38 18.31 9.57
N ASP A 207 -17.91 17.10 9.76
CA ASP A 207 -19.30 16.86 10.14
C ASP A 207 -19.43 15.63 11.05
N ILE A 208 -20.32 15.71 12.04
CA ILE A 208 -20.66 14.63 12.97
C ILE A 208 -22.12 14.75 13.39
N HIS A 209 -22.88 13.66 13.25
CA HIS A 209 -24.29 13.63 13.60
C HIS A 209 -24.77 12.21 13.92
N GLY A 210 -25.87 12.09 14.66
CA GLY A 210 -26.56 10.81 14.82
C GLY A 210 -27.63 10.61 13.75
N LYS A 211 -28.46 9.58 13.92
CA LYS A 211 -29.48 9.22 12.92
C LYS A 211 -30.62 10.24 12.81
N GLU A 212 -30.74 11.15 13.77
CA GLU A 212 -31.74 12.24 13.79
C GLU A 212 -31.69 13.11 12.53
N LYS A 213 -30.52 13.25 11.90
CA LYS A 213 -30.35 13.98 10.64
C LYS A 213 -31.06 13.30 9.44
N TRP A 214 -31.53 12.06 9.62
CA TRP A 214 -32.09 11.20 8.57
C TRP A 214 -33.52 10.73 8.88
N GLU A 215 -34.18 11.29 9.90
CA GLU A 215 -35.52 10.89 10.36
C GLU A 215 -36.62 11.05 9.29
N ASP A 216 -36.45 12.00 8.36
CA ASP A 216 -37.41 12.25 7.28
C ASP A 216 -37.28 11.28 6.09
N ASN A 217 -36.26 10.41 6.07
CA ASN A 217 -36.09 9.40 5.04
C ASN A 217 -36.68 8.07 5.52
N GLU A 218 -37.69 7.54 4.81
CA GLU A 218 -38.26 6.20 5.04
C GLU A 218 -37.23 5.05 4.86
N ASN A 219 -35.97 5.38 4.56
CA ASN A 219 -34.90 4.47 4.27
C ASN A 219 -34.57 3.59 5.50
N SER A 220 -34.83 2.28 5.38
CA SER A 220 -34.70 1.29 6.44
C SER A 220 -33.27 1.17 7.02
N TYR A 221 -32.27 1.63 6.26
CA TYR A 221 -30.84 1.48 6.58
C TYR A 221 -30.39 2.18 7.89
N HIS A 222 -31.07 3.24 8.31
CA HIS A 222 -30.70 3.99 9.53
C HIS A 222 -31.50 3.58 10.77
N LYS A 223 -32.63 2.87 10.61
CA LYS A 223 -33.53 2.50 11.71
C LYS A 223 -32.87 1.60 12.76
N ASN A 224 -31.95 0.74 12.31
CA ASN A 224 -31.26 -0.23 13.14
C ASN A 224 -30.04 0.35 13.89
N LYS A 225 -29.71 1.63 13.71
CA LYS A 225 -28.59 2.29 14.40
C LYS A 225 -29.04 2.83 15.76
N LEU A 226 -28.16 2.79 16.76
CA LEU A 226 -28.42 3.34 18.09
C LEU A 226 -28.31 4.87 18.07
N ASP A 227 -29.02 5.56 18.96
CA ASP A 227 -28.97 7.02 19.08
C ASP A 227 -27.57 7.53 19.49
N SER A 228 -26.81 6.67 20.17
CA SER A 228 -25.42 6.92 20.55
C SER A 228 -24.46 6.84 19.37
N ASP A 229 -24.80 6.14 18.30
CA ASP A 229 -23.92 5.95 17.15
C ASP A 229 -23.78 7.24 16.37
N LYS A 230 -22.67 7.37 15.65
CA LYS A 230 -22.36 8.60 14.92
C LYS A 230 -21.94 8.30 13.49
N TRP A 231 -22.48 9.10 12.60
CA TRP A 231 -21.86 9.33 11.32
C TRP A 231 -20.75 10.36 11.50
N ILE A 232 -19.60 10.09 10.93
CA ILE A 232 -18.40 10.92 11.03
C ILE A 232 -17.96 11.24 9.60
N ASN A 233 -17.56 12.49 9.36
CA ASN A 233 -16.79 12.91 8.19
C ASN A 233 -15.67 13.86 8.61
N GLY A 234 -14.47 13.62 8.12
CA GLY A 234 -13.32 14.44 8.46
C GLY A 234 -12.01 13.94 7.88
N TYR A 235 -10.91 14.44 8.44
CA TYR A 235 -9.55 14.12 8.02
C TYR A 235 -8.79 13.37 9.11
N ILE A 236 -8.07 12.32 8.74
CA ILE A 236 -7.22 11.58 9.66
C ILE A 236 -5.89 12.32 9.81
N ASN A 237 -5.51 12.60 11.06
CA ASN A 237 -4.18 13.07 11.39
C ASN A 237 -3.35 11.89 11.92
N PHE A 238 -2.52 11.31 11.05
CA PHE A 238 -1.72 10.14 11.39
C PHE A 238 -0.56 10.52 12.31
N GLU A 239 -0.39 9.72 13.35
CA GLU A 239 0.80 9.72 14.19
C GLU A 239 1.78 8.66 13.66
N PRO A 240 3.10 8.82 13.91
CA PRO A 240 4.10 7.89 13.38
C PRO A 240 3.87 6.40 13.69
N ASN A 241 3.25 6.10 14.82
CA ASN A 241 2.97 4.75 15.30
C ASN A 241 1.71 4.11 14.69
N ASN A 242 0.79 4.88 14.10
CA ASN A 242 -0.52 4.36 13.65
C ASN A 242 -0.79 4.49 12.14
N ILE A 243 0.18 5.01 11.37
CA ILE A 243 0.05 5.20 9.92
C ILE A 243 0.13 3.90 9.11
N VAL A 244 0.88 2.90 9.59
CA VAL A 244 1.21 1.70 8.80
C VAL A 244 -0.02 0.84 8.53
N LYS A 245 -0.84 0.59 9.56
CA LYS A 245 -2.02 -0.28 9.45
C LYS A 245 -3.03 0.22 8.38
N PRO A 246 -3.50 1.47 8.41
CA PRO A 246 -4.37 2.04 7.37
C PRO A 246 -3.82 1.85 5.96
N ILE A 247 -2.54 2.19 5.75
CA ILE A 247 -1.90 2.09 4.44
C ILE A 247 -1.86 0.64 3.97
N LYS A 248 -1.41 -0.30 4.81
CA LYS A 248 -1.37 -1.72 4.46
C LYS A 248 -2.75 -2.25 4.13
N SER A 249 -3.75 -1.85 4.93
CA SER A 249 -5.13 -2.24 4.73
C SER A 249 -5.61 -1.85 3.33
N VAL A 250 -5.49 -0.57 2.96
CA VAL A 250 -5.89 -0.06 1.63
C VAL A 250 -5.08 -0.71 0.50
N LEU A 251 -3.76 -0.86 0.66
CA LEU A 251 -2.92 -1.49 -0.36
C LEU A 251 -3.22 -2.97 -0.58
N SER A 252 -3.78 -3.65 0.43
CA SER A 252 -4.12 -5.08 0.37
C SER A 252 -5.47 -5.37 -0.26
N LEU A 253 -6.36 -4.37 -0.35
CA LEU A 253 -7.67 -4.55 -1.00
C LEU A 253 -7.46 -4.98 -2.44
N LEU A 254 -8.24 -5.96 -2.89
CA LEU A 254 -8.18 -6.45 -4.26
C LEU A 254 -8.79 -5.43 -5.21
#